data_AF-A0A5B1QBG5-F1
#
_entry.id   AF-A0A5B1QBG5-F1
#
_cell.length_a   1.000
_cell.length_b   1.000
_cell.length_c   1.000
_cell.angle_alpha   90.00
_cell.angle_beta   90.00
_cell.angle_gamma   90.00
#
_symmetry.space_group_name_H-M   'P 1'
#
loop_
_entity.id
_entity.type
_entity.pdbx_description
1 polymer ?
#
loop_
_entity_poly.entity_id
_entity_poly.type
_entity_poly.pdbx_seq_one_letter_code
_entity_poly.pdbx_strand_id
1 'polypeptide(L)'
;MFPFFLLLVPAVCAVDFRLLHRIHHPSLPSDLFLERGSLRLDDASTHASFSPAPDSDTDLRSFVQTALQLDDALYQLALVSAADAVDAPSHVSSVKAVRPVCSRPRLVGPLTRP
;
A
#
# COMPACT_ATOMS: atom_id res chain seq x y z
N MET A 1 -29.64 -38.02 30.10
CA MET A 1 -29.54 -36.54 30.18
C MET A 1 -28.09 -36.17 29.90
N PHE A 2 -27.74 -35.85 28.66
CA PHE A 2 -26.40 -35.39 28.29
C PHE A 2 -26.44 -33.85 28.26
N PRO A 3 -25.67 -33.13 29.09
CA PRO A 3 -25.56 -31.69 28.92
C PRO A 3 -24.65 -31.44 27.71
N PHE A 4 -25.27 -30.99 26.63
CA PHE A 4 -24.61 -30.51 25.43
C PHE A 4 -23.92 -29.18 25.81
N PHE A 5 -22.69 -29.26 26.32
CA PHE A 5 -21.83 -28.09 26.54
C PHE A 5 -21.52 -27.49 25.16
N LEU A 6 -22.33 -26.50 24.75
CA LEU A 6 -22.05 -25.62 23.62
C LEU A 6 -20.78 -24.85 23.95
N LEU A 7 -19.66 -25.39 23.49
CA LEU A 7 -18.35 -24.75 23.51
C LEU A 7 -18.43 -23.59 22.50
N LEU A 8 -18.76 -22.40 23.00
CA LEU A 8 -18.71 -21.16 22.24
C LEU A 8 -17.23 -20.85 21.97
N VAL A 9 -16.69 -21.38 20.88
CA VAL A 9 -15.36 -21.00 20.41
C VAL A 9 -15.45 -19.53 19.98
N PRO A 10 -14.63 -18.62 20.51
CA PRO A 10 -14.57 -17.26 19.99
C PRO A 10 -14.14 -17.37 18.53
N ALA A 11 -15.05 -16.98 17.62
CA ALA A 11 -14.72 -16.88 16.21
C ALA A 11 -13.62 -15.81 16.09
N VAL A 12 -12.41 -16.24 15.75
CA VAL A 12 -11.35 -15.32 15.35
C VAL A 12 -11.77 -14.76 14.00
N CYS A 13 -12.34 -13.57 14.00
CA CYS A 13 -12.62 -12.81 12.79
C CYS A 13 -11.28 -12.26 12.29
N ALA A 14 -10.72 -12.87 11.26
CA ALA A 14 -9.67 -12.23 10.48
C ALA A 14 -10.34 -11.41 9.39
N VAL A 15 -9.98 -10.13 9.26
CA VAL A 15 -10.50 -9.26 8.20
C VAL A 15 -9.44 -9.12 7.12
N ASP A 16 -9.80 -9.54 5.92
CA ASP A 16 -8.95 -9.46 4.73
C ASP A 16 -9.30 -8.21 3.92
N PHE A 17 -8.27 -7.47 3.55
CA PHE A 17 -8.37 -6.28 2.72
C PHE A 17 -7.47 -6.41 1.49
N ARG A 18 -7.93 -5.85 0.37
CA ARG A 18 -7.09 -5.59 -0.79
C ARG A 18 -6.63 -4.15 -0.73
N LEU A 19 -5.33 -3.97 -0.89
CA LEU A 19 -4.70 -2.67 -0.98
C LEU A 19 -4.45 -2.36 -2.45
N LEU A 20 -5.04 -1.28 -2.94
CA LEU A 20 -4.84 -0.79 -4.29
C LEU A 20 -4.04 0.50 -4.29
N HIS A 21 -3.42 0.83 -5.42
CA HIS A 21 -2.63 2.04 -5.56
C HIS A 21 -2.71 2.65 -6.97
N ARG A 22 -2.43 3.94 -7.08
CA ARG A 22 -2.25 4.62 -8.37
C ARG A 22 -1.45 5.91 -8.22
N ILE A 23 -0.99 6.44 -9.34
CA ILE A 23 -0.59 7.84 -9.45
C ILE A 23 -1.75 8.67 -9.97
N HIS A 24 -2.01 9.82 -9.36
CA HIS A 24 -3.04 10.75 -9.75
C HIS A 24 -2.43 12.11 -10.07
N HIS A 25 -2.79 12.64 -11.23
CA HIS A 25 -2.46 14.00 -11.64
C HIS A 25 -3.54 14.49 -12.63
N PRO A 26 -3.95 15.77 -12.61
CA PRO A 26 -5.03 16.27 -13.50
C PRO A 26 -4.74 16.13 -15.00
N SER A 27 -3.47 16.05 -15.39
CA SER A 27 -3.05 15.85 -16.78
C SER A 27 -3.04 14.39 -17.23
N LEU A 28 -3.17 13.45 -16.28
CA LEU A 28 -3.26 12.03 -16.59
C LEU A 28 -4.74 11.65 -16.72
N PRO A 29 -5.07 10.67 -17.59
CA PRO A 29 -6.37 10.03 -17.49
C PRO A 29 -6.56 9.52 -16.05
N SER A 30 -7.81 9.53 -15.58
CA SER A 30 -8.13 8.98 -14.26
C SER A 30 -7.96 7.46 -14.31
N ASP A 31 -6.73 7.00 -14.10
CA ASP A 31 -6.38 5.60 -14.20
C ASP A 31 -7.11 4.78 -13.13
N LEU A 32 -7.36 3.53 -13.50
CA LEU A 32 -7.83 2.49 -12.61
C LEU A 32 -6.77 2.22 -11.55
N PHE A 33 -7.21 1.96 -10.33
CA PHE A 33 -6.32 1.51 -9.27
C PHE A 33 -5.73 0.14 -9.63
N LEU A 34 -4.41 -0.01 -9.48
CA LEU A 34 -3.71 -1.28 -9.59
C LEU A 34 -3.66 -1.97 -8.22
N GLU A 35 -3.51 -3.29 -8.20
CA GLU A 35 -3.41 -4.03 -6.94
C GLU A 35 -1.99 -3.99 -6.39
N ARG A 36 -1.85 -3.48 -5.16
CA ARG A 36 -0.58 -3.45 -4.43
C ARG A 36 -0.34 -4.73 -3.64
N GLY A 37 -1.41 -5.36 -3.16
CA GLY A 37 -1.34 -6.59 -2.39
C GLY A 37 -2.51 -6.76 -1.43
N SER A 38 -2.44 -7.77 -0.57
CA SER A 38 -3.45 -8.05 0.45
C SER A 38 -2.92 -7.73 1.85
N LEU A 39 -3.81 -7.19 2.69
CA LEU A 39 -3.56 -6.90 4.09
C LEU A 39 -4.53 -7.74 4.91
N ARG A 40 -3.99 -8.57 5.80
CA ARG A 40 -4.77 -9.36 6.74
C ARG A 40 -4.57 -8.82 8.15
N LEU A 41 -5.67 -8.41 8.76
CA LEU A 41 -5.72 -7.96 10.15
C LEU A 41 -6.35 -9.06 11.01
N ASP A 42 -5.64 -9.49 12.04
CA ASP A 42 -6.16 -10.44 13.01
C ASP A 42 -6.70 -9.67 14.23
N ASP A 43 -8.02 -9.64 14.36
CA ASP A 43 -8.72 -8.92 15.44
C ASP A 43 -8.34 -9.45 16.83
N ALA A 44 -7.89 -10.71 16.94
CA ALA A 44 -7.55 -11.33 18.20
C ALA A 44 -6.11 -11.06 18.64
N SER A 45 -5.19 -10.76 17.72
CA SER A 45 -3.75 -10.83 18.00
C SER A 45 -2.97 -9.55 17.75
N THR A 46 -3.60 -8.42 17.39
CA THR A 46 -2.94 -7.16 16.99
C THR A 46 -1.90 -7.33 15.87
N HIS A 47 -1.86 -8.51 15.24
CA HIS A 47 -0.95 -8.80 14.14
C HIS A 47 -1.59 -8.37 12.84
N ALA A 48 -0.81 -7.61 12.07
CA ALA A 48 -1.08 -7.30 10.68
C ALA A 48 -0.05 -8.04 9.82
N SER A 49 -0.52 -8.70 8.76
CA SER A 49 0.36 -9.27 7.75
C SER A 49 0.02 -8.70 6.38
N PHE A 50 1.05 -8.43 5.58
CA PHE A 50 0.90 -7.87 4.24
C PHE A 50 1.57 -8.79 3.23
N SER A 51 0.85 -9.12 2.16
CA SER A 51 1.35 -9.91 1.04
C SER A 51 1.35 -9.04 -0.22
N PRO A 52 2.52 -8.68 -0.77
CA PRO A 52 2.59 -7.86 -1.98
C PRO A 52 2.07 -8.63 -3.19
N ALA A 53 1.44 -7.90 -4.13
CA ALA A 53 1.09 -8.45 -5.43
C ALA A 53 2.36 -8.72 -6.27
N PRO A 54 2.39 -9.74 -7.15
CA PRO A 54 3.58 -10.10 -7.93
C PRO A 54 4.19 -8.95 -8.73
N ASP A 55 3.34 -8.06 -9.26
CA ASP A 55 3.76 -6.97 -10.13
C ASP A 55 3.95 -5.62 -9.41
N SER A 56 3.76 -5.57 -8.09
CA SER A 56 3.72 -4.30 -7.34
C SER A 56 5.00 -3.48 -7.47
N ASP A 57 6.16 -4.14 -7.59
CA ASP A 57 7.46 -3.48 -7.75
C ASP A 57 7.64 -2.88 -9.15
N THR A 58 7.04 -3.50 -10.17
CA THR A 58 7.03 -2.96 -11.53
C THR A 58 6.13 -1.73 -11.60
N ASP A 59 4.96 -1.80 -10.97
CA ASP A 59 4.01 -0.68 -10.91
C ASP A 59 4.62 0.52 -10.18
N LEU A 60 5.24 0.28 -9.01
CA LEU A 60 5.92 1.35 -8.25
C LEU A 60 7.04 2.01 -9.06
N ARG A 61 7.84 1.24 -9.80
CA ARG A 61 8.89 1.80 -10.67
C ARG A 61 8.30 2.66 -11.78
N SER A 62 7.21 2.20 -12.40
CA SER A 62 6.48 2.97 -13.42
C SER A 62 5.92 4.27 -12.84
N PHE A 63 5.31 4.23 -11.66
CA PHE A 63 4.79 5.41 -10.98
C PHE A 63 5.89 6.41 -10.60
N VAL A 64 7.06 5.94 -10.17
CA VAL A 64 8.21 6.82 -9.93
C VAL A 64 8.63 7.51 -11.23
N GLN A 65 8.74 6.79 -12.34
CA GLN A 65 9.08 7.39 -13.64
C GLN A 65 8.05 8.44 -14.07
N THR A 66 6.76 8.17 -13.90
CA THR A 66 5.68 9.11 -14.20
C THR A 66 5.72 10.33 -13.28
N ALA A 67 5.91 10.15 -11.97
CA ALA A 67 6.02 11.22 -10.99
C ALA A 67 7.24 12.12 -11.20
N LEU A 68 8.31 11.62 -11.84
CA LEU A 68 9.47 12.44 -12.18
C LEU A 68 9.18 13.44 -13.31
N GLN A 69 8.20 13.14 -14.16
CA GLN A 69 7.81 13.97 -15.31
C GLN A 69 6.68 14.94 -14.98
N LEU A 70 6.00 14.75 -13.85
CA LEU A 70 4.83 15.51 -13.44
C LEU A 70 5.09 16.20 -12.10
N ASP A 71 4.97 17.52 -12.08
CA ASP A 71 4.98 18.26 -10.82
C ASP A 71 3.66 18.06 -10.08
N ASP A 72 3.72 18.02 -8.75
CA ASP A 72 2.54 17.84 -7.87
C ASP A 72 1.70 16.58 -8.11
N ALA A 73 2.28 15.53 -8.72
CA ALA A 73 1.64 14.22 -8.77
C ALA A 73 1.38 13.67 -7.36
N LEU A 74 0.24 13.01 -7.18
CA LEU A 74 -0.18 12.38 -5.93
C LEU A 74 -0.10 10.86 -6.06
N TYR A 75 0.55 10.20 -5.10
CA TYR A 75 0.44 8.75 -4.94
C TYR A 75 -0.76 8.45 -4.05
N GLN A 76 -1.72 7.69 -4.58
CA GLN A 76 -2.95 7.34 -3.87
C GLN A 76 -2.95 5.87 -3.51
N LEU A 77 -3.38 5.57 -2.29
CA LEU A 77 -3.66 4.24 -1.79
C LEU A 77 -5.14 4.12 -1.51
N ALA A 78 -5.73 3.00 -1.93
CA ALA A 78 -7.10 2.68 -1.64
C ALA A 78 -7.19 1.34 -0.91
N LEU A 79 -8.06 1.26 0.09
CA LEU A 79 -8.38 0.00 0.76
C LEU A 79 -9.74 -0.49 0.28
N VAL A 80 -9.84 -1.79 0.02
CA VAL A 80 -11.09 -2.48 -0.33
C VAL A 80 -11.24 -3.65 0.64
N SER A 81 -12.40 -3.77 1.29
CA SER A 81 -12.71 -4.91 2.14
C SER A 81 -13.03 -6.13 1.27
N ALA A 82 -12.43 -7.29 1.54
CA ALA A 82 -12.76 -8.51 0.82
C ALA A 82 -14.16 -9.05 1.14
N ALA A 83 -14.79 -8.55 2.22
CA ALA A 83 -16.14 -8.92 2.62
C ALA A 83 -17.24 -8.12 1.91
N ASP A 84 -16.90 -7.00 1.28
CA ASP A 84 -17.87 -6.14 0.62
C ASP A 84 -18.09 -6.61 -0.83
N ALA A 85 -19.36 -6.85 -1.21
CA ALA A 85 -19.74 -7.29 -2.55
C ALA A 85 -19.56 -6.21 -3.64
N VAL A 86 -19.17 -5.00 -3.24
CA VAL A 86 -18.92 -3.88 -4.12
C VAL A 86 -17.41 -3.60 -4.07
N ASP A 87 -16.71 -3.81 -5.19
CA ASP A 87 -15.30 -3.43 -5.38
C ASP A 87 -15.13 -1.90 -5.47
N ALA A 88 -15.78 -1.16 -4.56
CA ALA A 88 -15.60 0.26 -4.41
C ALA A 88 -14.55 0.51 -3.32
N PRO A 89 -13.52 1.34 -3.57
CA PRO A 89 -12.54 1.69 -2.55
C PRO A 89 -13.23 2.38 -1.38
N SER A 90 -13.19 1.74 -0.20
CA SER A 90 -13.87 2.22 1.00
C SER A 90 -13.13 3.42 1.61
N HIS A 91 -11.80 3.45 1.50
CA HIS A 91 -10.97 4.54 1.97
C HIS A 91 -9.83 4.83 1.00
N VAL A 92 -9.66 6.11 0.62
CA VAL A 92 -8.55 6.57 -0.22
C VAL A 92 -7.69 7.55 0.55
N SER A 93 -6.40 7.25 0.67
CA SER A 93 -5.38 8.14 1.22
C SER A 93 -4.47 8.61 0.09
N SER A 94 -3.99 9.85 0.18
CA SER A 94 -3.14 10.45 -0.86
C SER A 94 -1.94 11.13 -0.23
N VAL A 95 -0.78 10.93 -0.83
CA VAL A 95 0.47 11.61 -0.46
C VAL A 95 1.10 12.22 -1.70
N LYS A 96 1.79 13.35 -1.55
CA LYS A 96 2.54 13.95 -2.65
C LYS A 96 3.66 13.00 -3.06
N ALA A 97 3.72 12.66 -4.35
CA ALA A 97 4.81 11.88 -4.90
C ALA A 97 6.06 12.77 -4.93
N VAL A 98 7.02 12.46 -4.08
CA VAL A 98 8.28 13.19 -4.01
C VAL A 98 9.35 12.46 -4.79
N ARG A 99 10.19 13.23 -5.49
CA ARG A 99 11.33 12.68 -6.20
C ARG A 99 12.29 12.08 -5.16
N PRO A 100 12.77 10.84 -5.32
CA PRO A 100 13.79 10.31 -4.42
C PRO A 100 14.99 11.24 -4.48
N VAL A 101 15.37 11.80 -3.33
CA VAL A 101 16.58 12.63 -3.22
C VAL A 101 17.75 11.71 -3.50
N CYS A 102 18.35 11.84 -4.68
CA CYS A 102 19.61 11.19 -4.98
C CYS A 102 20.66 11.82 -4.06
N SER A 103 20.92 11.17 -2.93
CA SER A 103 22.02 11.50 -2.04
C SER A 103 23.31 11.28 -2.82
N ARG A 104 23.82 12.34 -3.46
CA ARG A 104 25.16 12.32 -4.06
C ARG A 104 26.14 11.82 -3.00
N PRO A 105 27.02 10.83 -3.30
CA PRO A 105 28.10 10.50 -2.40
C PRO A 105 28.96 11.75 -2.23
N ARG A 106 29.02 12.27 -1.00
CA ARG A 106 29.93 13.34 -0.64
C ARG A 106 31.34 12.79 -0.76
N LEU A 107 32.01 13.05 -1.89
CA LEU A 107 33.44 12.80 -2.05
C LEU A 107 34.16 13.58 -0.96
N VAL A 108 34.54 12.88 0.12
CA VAL A 108 35.46 13.40 1.12
C VAL A 108 36.82 13.42 0.44
N GLY A 109 37.22 14.59 -0.05
CA GLY A 109 38.57 14.81 -0.56
C GLY A 109 39.60 14.55 0.54
N PRO A 110 40.80 14.02 0.21
CA PRO A 110 41.83 13.76 1.19
C PRO A 110 42.28 15.07 1.85
N LEU A 111 42.28 15.08 3.19
CA LEU A 111 42.83 16.13 4.03
C LEU A 111 44.36 16.11 3.91
N THR A 112 44.92 16.90 2.99
CA THR A 112 46.33 17.33 3.09
C THR A 112 46.41 18.40 4.17
N ARG A 113 46.93 18.04 5.34
CA ARG A 113 47.40 19.01 6.35
C ARG A 113 48.85 19.41 6.03
N PRO A 114 49.23 20.67 6.32
CA PRO A 114 50.57 21.21 6.07
C PRO A 114 51.63 20.62 7.01
#